data_AF-A0A2M7CYF2-F1
#
_entry.id   AF-A0A2M7CYF2-F1
#
_cell.length_a   1.000
_cell.length_b   1.000
_cell.length_c   1.000
_cell.angle_alpha   90.00
_cell.angle_beta   90.00
_cell.angle_gamma   90.00
#
_symmetry.space_group_name_H-M   'P 1'
#
loop_
_entity.id
_entity.type
_entity.pdbx_description
1 polymer ?
#
loop_
_entity_poly.entity_id
_entity_poly.type
_entity_poly.pdbx_seq_one_letter_code
_entity_poly.pdbx_strand_id
1 'polypeptide(L)'
;MDLKFARTDISSKPKKVELAKIEATVEKEDSVIFYFDRENSHKDLLELQDYFEAKGKSFYMSEVKYGLADNEYMYQVHILR
;
A
#
# COMPACT_ATOMS: atom_id res chain seq x y z
N MET A 1 6.02 8.83 -7.50
CA MET A 1 5.42 7.68 -6.81
C MET A 1 5.27 6.50 -7.77
N ASP A 2 6.06 5.45 -7.58
CA ASP A 2 6.01 4.19 -8.35
C ASP A 2 5.64 3.04 -7.41
N LEU A 3 4.36 3.04 -6.99
CA LEU A 3 3.83 2.05 -6.06
C LEU A 3 3.55 0.72 -6.76
N LYS A 4 3.92 -0.37 -6.11
CA LYS A 4 3.73 -1.74 -6.57
C LYS A 4 2.88 -2.50 -5.57
N PHE A 5 1.70 -2.95 -5.95
CA PHE A 5 0.94 -3.82 -5.08
C PHE A 5 1.63 -5.17 -4.89
N ALA A 6 1.44 -5.71 -3.69
CA ALA A 6 1.82 -7.06 -3.33
C ALA A 6 1.18 -8.03 -4.31
N ARG A 7 1.95 -9.04 -4.68
CA ARG A 7 1.53 -10.08 -5.62
C ARG A 7 0.54 -10.97 -4.88
N THR A 8 -0.58 -11.32 -5.52
CA THR A 8 -1.52 -12.31 -4.97
C THR A 8 -0.97 -13.74 -5.09
N ASP A 9 -0.01 -13.94 -5.98
CA ASP A 9 0.67 -15.21 -6.25
C ASP A 9 2.18 -14.99 -6.31
N ILE A 10 2.96 -15.94 -5.75
CA ILE A 10 4.44 -15.91 -5.76
C ILE A 10 5.00 -15.79 -7.19
N SER A 11 4.28 -16.34 -8.19
CA SER A 11 4.66 -16.32 -9.60
C SER A 11 4.16 -15.08 -10.38
N SER A 12 3.25 -14.28 -9.80
CA SER A 12 2.69 -13.11 -10.48
C SER A 12 3.60 -11.90 -10.38
N LYS A 13 3.73 -11.13 -11.47
CA LYS A 13 4.48 -9.88 -11.43
C LYS A 13 3.73 -8.85 -10.57
N PRO A 14 4.44 -8.09 -9.71
CA PRO A 14 3.82 -7.04 -8.92
C PRO A 14 3.19 -6.00 -9.84
N LYS A 15 1.92 -5.67 -9.61
CA LYS A 15 1.20 -4.69 -10.41
C LYS A 15 1.57 -3.30 -9.94
N LYS A 16 2.13 -2.49 -10.85
CA LYS A 16 2.23 -1.05 -10.60
C LYS A 16 0.82 -0.49 -10.42
N VAL A 17 0.66 0.37 -9.42
CA VAL A 17 -0.56 1.11 -9.15
C VAL A 17 -0.25 2.60 -9.17
N GLU A 18 -1.16 3.34 -9.78
CA GLU A 18 -1.14 4.80 -9.76
C GLU A 18 -1.92 5.33 -8.57
N LEU A 19 -1.43 6.41 -7.96
CA LEU A 19 -2.07 7.08 -6.82
C LEU A 19 -3.54 7.43 -7.11
N ALA A 20 -3.86 7.84 -8.35
CA ALA A 20 -5.24 8.12 -8.78
C ALA A 20 -6.20 6.93 -8.57
N LYS A 21 -5.70 5.70 -8.69
CA LYS A 21 -6.50 4.48 -8.52
C LYS A 21 -6.75 4.15 -7.05
N ILE A 22 -5.75 4.40 -6.20
CA ILE A 22 -5.85 4.28 -4.75
C ILE A 22 -6.86 5.30 -4.25
N GLU A 23 -6.69 6.56 -4.66
CA GLU A 23 -7.60 7.66 -4.36
C GLU A 23 -9.04 7.34 -4.75
N ALA A 24 -9.28 6.93 -5.99
CA ALA A 24 -10.61 6.58 -6.46
C ALA A 24 -11.25 5.45 -5.64
N THR A 25 -10.45 4.54 -5.08
CA THR A 25 -10.95 3.46 -4.22
C THR A 25 -11.24 3.98 -2.81
N VAL A 26 -10.34 4.76 -2.21
CA VAL A 26 -10.49 5.36 -0.87
C VAL A 26 -11.57 6.46 -0.85
N GLU A 27 -11.89 7.10 -1.97
CA GLU A 27 -13.04 8.01 -2.03
C GLU A 27 -14.37 7.28 -2.11
N LYS A 28 -14.36 6.09 -2.72
CA LYS A 28 -15.56 5.25 -2.93
C LYS A 28 -15.87 4.38 -1.72
N GLU A 29 -14.85 3.95 -0.99
CA GLU A 29 -14.95 3.15 0.22
C GLU A 29 -14.37 3.93 1.41
N ASP A 30 -15.08 3.96 2.53
CA ASP A 30 -14.67 4.66 3.75
C ASP A 30 -13.45 4.02 4.45
N SER A 31 -13.15 2.76 4.13
CA SER A 31 -12.03 1.99 4.66
C SER A 31 -11.48 1.09 3.58
N VAL A 32 -10.22 1.31 3.17
CA VAL A 32 -9.56 0.47 2.17
C VAL A 32 -8.21 0.00 2.68
N ILE A 33 -7.94 -1.28 2.49
CA ILE A 33 -6.66 -1.90 2.84
C ILE A 33 -5.91 -2.23 1.54
N PHE A 34 -4.71 -1.71 1.42
CA PHE A 34 -3.78 -1.97 0.35
C PHE A 34 -2.61 -2.81 0.85
N TYR A 35 -2.16 -3.74 0.02
CA TYR A 35 -0.96 -4.52 0.29
C TYR A 35 0.08 -4.14 -0.76
N PHE A 36 1.23 -3.67 -0.33
CA PHE A 36 2.36 -3.25 -1.15
C PHE A 36 3.50 -4.26 -1.00
N ASP A 37 4.17 -4.55 -2.11
CA ASP A 37 5.33 -5.44 -2.12
C ASP A 37 6.49 -4.80 -1.34
N ARG A 38 7.37 -5.61 -0.74
CA ARG A 38 8.58 -5.11 -0.06
C ARG A 38 9.54 -4.37 -0.99
N GLU A 39 9.43 -4.57 -2.30
CA GLU A 39 10.20 -3.84 -3.31
C GLU A 39 9.80 -2.36 -3.46
N ASN A 40 8.77 -1.90 -2.73
CA ASN A 40 8.41 -0.48 -2.71
C ASN A 40 9.46 0.34 -1.96
N SER A 41 9.73 1.53 -2.48
CA SER A 41 10.55 2.49 -1.75
C SER A 41 9.75 3.12 -0.63
N HIS A 42 10.34 3.16 0.57
CA HIS A 42 9.74 3.76 1.76
C HIS A 42 9.33 5.23 1.53
N LYS A 43 10.09 5.95 0.71
CA LYS A 43 9.79 7.32 0.28
C LYS A 43 8.43 7.43 -0.42
N ASP A 44 8.09 6.45 -1.25
CA ASP A 44 6.85 6.40 -2.01
C ASP A 44 5.63 6.21 -1.09
N LEU A 45 5.79 5.36 -0.06
CA LEU A 45 4.78 5.15 0.98
C LEU A 45 4.60 6.38 1.88
N LEU A 46 5.69 7.07 2.22
CA LEU A 46 5.66 8.35 2.95
C LEU A 46 4.94 9.44 2.15
N GLU A 47 5.21 9.55 0.85
CA GLU A 47 4.49 10.49 -0.02
C GLU A 47 2.99 10.15 -0.11
N LEU A 48 2.63 8.85 -0.13
CA LEU A 48 1.24 8.40 -0.07
C LEU A 48 0.57 8.77 1.26
N GLN A 49 1.28 8.57 2.37
CA GLN A 49 0.82 8.92 3.72
C GLN A 49 0.54 10.42 3.82
N ASP A 50 1.52 11.26 3.47
CA ASP A 50 1.39 12.73 3.53
C ASP A 50 0.21 13.22 2.68
N TYR A 51 0.03 12.64 1.49
CA TYR A 51 -1.08 12.96 0.61
C TYR A 51 -2.46 12.68 1.22
N PHE A 52 -2.62 11.54 1.91
CA PHE A 52 -3.89 11.18 2.54
C PHE A 52 -4.11 11.88 3.87
N GLU A 53 -3.07 12.07 4.69
CA GLU A 53 -3.13 12.87 5.92
C GLU A 53 -3.48 14.33 5.60
N ALA A 54 -2.94 14.90 4.52
CA ALA A 54 -3.30 16.25 4.06
C ALA A 54 -4.78 16.36 3.63
N LYS A 55 -5.40 15.25 3.20
CA LYS A 55 -6.85 15.15 2.95
C LYS A 55 -7.68 14.87 4.20
N GLY A 56 -7.05 14.77 5.37
CA GLY A 56 -7.70 14.46 6.65
C GLY A 56 -8.06 12.99 6.83
N LYS A 57 -7.48 12.09 6.02
CA LYS A 57 -7.71 10.65 6.12
C LYS A 57 -6.70 10.01 7.05
N SER A 58 -7.13 9.03 7.83
CA SER A 58 -6.25 8.27 8.71
C SER A 58 -5.47 7.24 7.89
N PHE A 59 -4.15 7.24 8.03
CA PHE A 59 -3.25 6.33 7.32
C PHE A 59 -2.50 5.45 8.32
N TYR A 60 -2.67 4.13 8.20
CA TYR A 60 -1.98 3.15 9.04
C TYR A 60 -1.15 2.22 8.18
N MET A 61 0.17 2.22 8.39
CA MET A 61 1.07 1.26 7.75
C MET A 61 1.50 0.20 8.75
N SER A 62 1.56 -1.05 8.32
CA SER A 62 2.06 -2.18 9.11
C SER A 62 2.77 -3.18 8.20
N GLU A 63 3.83 -3.80 8.70
CA GLU A 63 4.55 -4.86 7.96
C GLU A 63 3.91 -6.21 8.28
N VAL A 64 3.37 -6.87 7.25
CA VAL A 64 2.75 -8.19 7.35
C VAL A 64 3.73 -9.23 6.82
N LYS A 65 4.22 -10.09 7.71
CA LYS A 65 5.02 -11.25 7.35
C LYS A 65 4.09 -12.40 6.93
N TYR A 66 4.31 -12.96 5.75
CA TYR A 66 3.53 -14.09 5.22
C TYR A 66 4.33 -15.40 5.22
N GLY A 67 5.62 -15.35 5.57
CA GLY A 67 6.48 -16.52 5.68
C GLY A 67 7.40 -16.45 6.89
N LEU A 68 8.22 -17.50 7.04
CA LEU A 68 9.18 -17.64 8.14
C LEU A 68 10.50 -16.92 7.85
N ALA A 69 10.79 -16.61 6.58
CA ALA A 69 12.01 -15.92 6.20
C ALA A 69 11.87 -14.39 6.32
N ASP A 70 12.97 -13.72 6.66
CA ASP A 70 13.04 -12.26 6.80
C ASP A 70 12.71 -11.47 5.52
N ASN A 71 12.75 -12.13 4.36
CA ASN A 71 12.36 -11.54 3.08
C ASN A 71 10.90 -11.78 2.70
N GLU A 72 10.13 -12.52 3.50
CA GLU A 72 8.73 -12.88 3.23
C GLU A 72 7.77 -11.95 3.98
N TYR A 73 7.85 -10.66 3.64
CA TYR A 73 6.97 -9.64 4.19
C TYR A 73 6.45 -8.69 3.10
N MET A 74 5.34 -8.02 3.42
CA MET A 74 4.70 -7.01 2.60
C MET A 74 4.21 -5.88 3.48
N TYR A 75 4.04 -4.69 2.90
CA TYR A 75 3.50 -3.54 3.61
C TYR A 75 1.98 -3.53 3.49
N GLN A 76 1.27 -3.68 4.59
CA GLN A 76 -0.16 -3.40 4.67
C GLN A 76 -0.35 -1.92 4.98
N VAL A 77 -1.18 -1.26 4.19
CA VAL A 77 -1.55 0.14 4.35
C VAL A 77 -3.06 0.20 4.45
N HIS A 78 -3.57 0.64 5.58
CA HIS A 78 -4.98 0.84 5.83
C HIS A 78 -5.27 2.33 5.82
N ILE A 79 -6.14 2.76 4.91
CA ILE A 79 -6.55 4.14 4.77
C ILE A 79 -8.02 4.20 5.18
N LEU A 80 -8.31 5.02 6.20
CA LEU A 80 -9.65 5.28 6.68
C LEU A 80 -10.01 6.74 6.47
N ARG A 81 -11.29 6.99 6.23
CA ARG A 81 -11.85 8.33 6.09
C ARG A 81 -11.99 9.05 7.43
#